data_AF-A0A6N9L633-F1
#
_entry.id   AF-A0A6N9L633-F1
#
_cell.length_a   1.000
_cell.length_b   1.000
_cell.length_c   1.000
_cell.angle_alpha   90.00
_cell.angle_beta   90.00
_cell.angle_gamma   90.00
#
_symmetry.space_group_name_H-M   'P 1'
#
loop_
_entity.id
_entity.type
_entity.pdbx_description
1 polymer ?
#
loop_
_entity_poly.entity_id
_entity_poly.type
_entity_poly.pdbx_seq_one_letter_code
_entity_poly.pdbx_strand_id
1 'polypeptide(L)' 'MNGHKYYICFGLEDGQMRRFLVDYYAYISLKEGEEGILTYQGNRFIRYDRGVE' A
#
# COMPACT_ATOMS: atom_id res chain seq x y z
N MET A 1 -9.88 21.47 -6.84
CA MET A 1 -8.60 21.03 -6.26
C MET A 1 -8.12 19.83 -7.07
N ASN A 2 -7.07 19.99 -7.88
CA ASN A 2 -6.49 18.88 -8.63
C ASN A 2 -5.45 18.21 -7.72
N GLY A 3 -5.93 17.39 -6.77
CA GLY A 3 -5.07 16.69 -5.83
C GLY A 3 -4.18 15.68 -6.56
N HIS A 4 -2.90 15.61 -6.18
CA HIS A 4 -2.00 14.56 -6.66
C HIS A 4 -2.55 13.19 -6.24
N LYS A 5 -2.52 12.24 -7.17
CA LYS A 5 -2.93 10.85 -6.93
C LYS A 5 -1.68 10.00 -6.77
N TYR A 6 -1.55 9.33 -5.62
CA TYR A 6 -0.42 8.46 -5.32
C TYR A 6 -0.88 7.00 -5.36
N TYR A 7 -0.03 6.12 -5.89
CA TYR A 7 -0.33 4.70 -6.00
C TYR A 7 0.85 3.88 -5.50
N ILE A 8 0.55 2.76 -4.83
CA ILE A 8 1.53 1.76 -4.41
C ILE A 8 1.08 0.40 -4.93
N CYS A 9 2.05 -0.39 -5.41
CA CYS A 9 1.84 -1.78 -5.82
C CYS A 9 2.33 -2.72 -4.71
N PHE A 10 1.49 -3.69 -4.34
CA PHE A 10 1.85 -4.76 -3.42
C PHE A 10 1.80 -6.09 -4.17
N GLY A 11 2.88 -6.86 -4.04
CA GLY A 11 2.86 -8.29 -4.33
C GLY A 11 2.22 -9.02 -3.16
N LEU A 12 1.17 -9.79 -3.42
CA LEU A 12 0.55 -10.68 -2.44
C LEU A 12 1.22 -12.06 -2.50
N GLU A 13 1.16 -12.82 -1.41
CA GLU A 13 1.78 -14.15 -1.31
C GLU A 13 1.24 -15.16 -2.33
N ASP A 14 0.01 -14.97 -2.81
CA ASP A 14 -0.61 -15.75 -3.90
C ASP A 14 -0.03 -15.41 -5.30
N GLY A 15 0.98 -14.54 -5.36
CA GLY A 15 1.62 -14.10 -6.62
C GLY A 15 0.86 -12.98 -7.35
N GLN A 16 -0.29 -12.56 -6.84
CA GLN A 16 -1.05 -11.44 -7.42
C GLN A 16 -0.39 -10.10 -7.11
N MET A 17 -0.39 -9.20 -8.10
CA MET A 17 0.00 -7.80 -7.92
C MET A 17 -1.24 -6.92 -7.81
N ARG A 18 -1.36 -6.14 -6.73
CA ARG A 18 -2.45 -5.18 -6.55
C ARG A 18 -1.95 -3.76 -6.41
N ARG A 19 -2.58 -2.85 -7.15
CA ARG A 19 -2.30 -1.41 -7.10
C ARG A 19 -3.40 -0.68 -6.35
N PHE A 20 -3.03 0.04 -5.30
CA PHE A 20 -3.96 0.82 -4.51
C PHE A 20 -3.69 2.32 -4.65
N LEU A 21 -4.77 3.11 -4.67
CA LEU A 21 -4.69 4.55 -4.45
C LEU A 21 -4.44 4.79 -2.96
N VAL A 22 -3.46 5.61 -2.64
CA VAL A 22 -3.08 5.96 -1.27
C VAL A 22 -2.99 7.48 -1.11
N ASP A 23 -2.97 7.95 0.13
CA ASP A 23 -2.66 9.35 0.42
C ASP A 23 -1.14 9.59 0.39
N TYR A 24 -0.77 10.87 0.43
CA TYR A 24 0.62 11.32 0.38
C TYR A 24 1.48 10.76 1.52
N TYR A 25 0.95 10.68 2.75
CA TYR A 25 1.71 10.21 3.91
C TYR A 25 2.03 8.72 3.83
N ALA A 26 1.06 7.90 3.39
CA ALA A 26 1.30 6.49 3.13
C ALA A 26 2.35 6.30 2.02
N TYR A 27 2.28 7.09 0.95
CA TYR A 27 3.23 7.04 -0.15
C TYR A 27 4.68 7.34 0.27
N ILE A 28 4.91 8.37 1.08
CA ILE A 28 6.27 8.70 1.54
C ILE A 28 6.75 7.81 2.69
N SER A 29 5.83 7.20 3.44
CA SER A 29 6.19 6.39 4.60
C SER A 29 6.68 5.03 4.20
N LEU A 30 6.07 4.40 3.18
CA LEU A 30 6.34 3.03 2.75
C LEU A 30 7.56 2.95 1.81
N LYS A 31 8.31 1.84 1.89
CA LYS A 31 9.48 1.61 1.04
C LYS A 31 9.29 0.36 0.19
N GLU A 32 9.71 0.45 -1.07
CA GLU A 32 9.66 -0.70 -1.98
C GLU A 32 10.52 -1.87 -1.47
N GLY A 33 9.99 -3.09 -1.61
CA GLY A 33 10.64 -4.32 -1.15
C GLY A 33 10.41 -4.64 0.33
N GLU A 34 9.66 -3.83 1.07
CA GLU A 34 9.26 -4.19 2.43
C GLU A 34 8.20 -5.28 2.44
N GLU A 35 8.35 -6.21 3.38
CA GLU A 35 7.39 -7.27 3.67
C GLU A 35 6.61 -6.94 4.94
N GLY A 36 5.31 -7.22 4.92
CA GLY A 36 4.41 -6.81 5.98
C GLY A 36 2.96 -7.16 5.68
N ILE A 37 2.06 -6.78 6.58
CA ILE A 37 0.64 -7.12 6.51
C ILE A 37 -0.12 -5.96 5.87
N LEU A 38 -0.63 -6.19 4.66
CA LEU A 38 -1.52 -5.26 3.98
C LEU A 38 -2.98 -5.53 4.36
N THR A 39 -3.65 -4.53 4.95
CA THR A 39 -5.09 -4.54 5.17
C THR A 39 -5.79 -3.68 4.12
N TYR A 40 -6.76 -4.25 3.41
CA TYR A 40 -7.51 -3.56 2.35
C TYR A 40 -8.94 -4.08 2.23
N GLN A 41 -9.82 -3.28 1.63
CA GLN A 41 -11.20 -3.68 1.31
C GLN A 41 -11.47 -3.45 -0.18
N GLY A 42 -11.64 -4.52 -0.95
CA GLY A 42 -11.78 -4.44 -2.40
C GLY A 42 -10.54 -3.83 -3.05
N ASN A 43 -10.66 -2.58 -3.54
CA ASN A 43 -9.54 -1.81 -4.11
C ASN A 43 -9.14 -0.60 -3.25
N ARG A 44 -9.62 -0.54 -2.01
CA ARG A 44 -9.33 0.53 -1.05
C ARG A 44 -8.25 0.09 -0.08
N PHE A 45 -7.14 0.82 -0.06
CA PHE A 45 -6.11 0.71 0.96
C PHE A 45 -6.66 1.13 2.32
N ILE A 46 -6.38 0.35 3.37
CA ILE A 46 -6.74 0.68 4.76
C ILE A 46 -5.48 0.96 5.57
N ARG A 47 -4.54 0.01 5.62
CA ARG A 47 -3.31 0.11 6.41
C ARG A 47 -2.26 -0.90 5.92
N TYR A 48 -1.00 -0.60 6.19
CA TYR A 48 0.11 -1.54 6.05
C TYR A 48 0.90 -1.57 7.36
N ASP A 49 1.04 -2.74 7.96
CA ASP A 49 1.91 -2.97 9.12
C ASP A 49 3.19 -3.66 8.69
N ARG A 50 4.30 -2.95 8.85
CA ARG A 50 5.63 -3.57 8.92
C ARG A 50 5.62 -4.35 10.23
N GLY A 51 5.80 -5.66 10.19
CA GLY A 51 5.78 -6.51 11.40
C GLY A 51 6.95 -6.22 12.34
N VAL A 52 6.99 -5.01 12.91
CA VAL A 52 7.95 -4.57 13.90
C VAL A 52 7.42 -5.04 15.25
N GLU A 53 8.03 -6.10 15.77
CA GLU A 53 8.23 -6.25 17.22
C GLU A 53 9.34 -5.30 17.69
#